data_AF-A0AA94JDV9-F1
#
_entry.id   AF-A0AA94JDV9-F1
#
_cell.length_a   1.000
_cell.length_b   1.000
_cell.length_c   1.000
_cell.angle_alpha   90.00
_cell.angle_beta   90.00
_cell.angle_gamma   90.00
#
_symmetry.space_group_name_H-M   'P 1'
#
loop_
_entity.id
_entity.type
_entity.pdbx_description
1 polymer ?
#
loop_
_entity_poly.entity_id
_entity_poly.type
_entity_poly.pdbx_seq_one_letter_code
_entity_poly.pdbx_strand_id
1 'polypeptide(L)'
;MIYSIDYDNGKLSGWVSEPRYINNKISISDALGRNFIVPIDQNRPDVLKLELTKNIKCGFDTSRIFNDNLEGNFFTLLLKADDEKFEIIKFCGSYLEWRDKFEQFQVTDRKDFSIQSLSTEQIFEKYPDIIAFKLLMIRLRRGKRAFGWRGRFDGKSYQYIDKDWKFFESFFIKNFNVISKILTVRSLWSVVQTFIDFGDITQRACALAISNSLFTERFANTFRLIYSIKPEKNPNLEKQIHYWGGMLSNRIVRDDAYDIYITQNLEVLDSCPVLKATFMLILLESTKSESSILAMNLKFSDYFRSAIEHYESLFKEYLNNLDYPKAC
;
A
#
# COMPACT_ATOMS: atom_id res chain seq x y z
N MET A 1 11.26 0.01 25.87
CA MET A 1 9.81 -0.17 25.95
C MET A 1 9.46 -1.57 25.47
N ILE A 2 8.79 -2.39 26.29
CA ILE A 2 8.35 -3.73 25.87
C ILE A 2 6.84 -3.77 25.99
N TYR A 3 6.17 -4.02 24.88
CA TYR A 3 4.74 -4.22 24.83
C TYR A 3 4.46 -5.34 23.83
N SER A 4 3.32 -6.01 23.98
CA SER A 4 2.77 -6.87 22.95
C SER A 4 1.36 -6.41 22.64
N ILE A 5 1.02 -6.35 21.36
CA ILE A 5 -0.34 -6.10 20.88
C ILE A 5 -0.69 -7.22 19.91
N ASP A 6 -1.60 -8.05 20.36
CA ASP A 6 -1.99 -9.28 19.72
C ASP A 6 -3.44 -9.20 19.27
N TYR A 7 -3.71 -9.88 18.16
CA TYR A 7 -5.05 -10.10 17.69
C TYR A 7 -5.28 -11.61 17.68
N ASP A 8 -6.15 -12.09 18.56
CA ASP A 8 -6.47 -13.51 18.68
C ASP A 8 -7.95 -13.70 19.02
N ASN A 9 -8.56 -14.75 18.47
CA ASN A 9 -9.96 -15.11 18.69
C ASN A 9 -10.96 -13.95 18.57
N GLY A 10 -10.78 -13.09 17.54
CA GLY A 10 -11.69 -11.97 17.30
C GLY A 10 -11.39 -10.70 18.10
N LYS A 11 -10.36 -10.70 18.96
CA LYS A 11 -10.12 -9.65 19.96
C LYS A 11 -8.75 -9.04 19.83
N LEU A 12 -8.69 -7.72 20.01
CA LEU A 12 -7.45 -6.98 20.16
C LEU A 12 -7.10 -6.93 21.65
N SER A 13 -5.93 -7.44 22.01
CA SER A 13 -5.47 -7.46 23.39
C SER A 13 -3.97 -7.24 23.45
N GLY A 14 -3.45 -7.00 24.64
CA GLY A 14 -2.03 -6.74 24.79
C GLY A 14 -1.61 -6.44 26.20
N TRP A 15 -0.37 -5.99 26.35
CA TRP A 15 0.20 -5.59 27.63
C TRP A 15 1.31 -4.56 27.46
N VAL A 16 1.60 -3.80 28.51
CA VAL A 16 2.62 -2.73 28.54
C VAL A 16 3.51 -2.89 29.77
N SER A 17 4.84 -2.98 29.61
CA SER A 17 5.76 -3.15 30.77
C SER A 17 6.04 -1.88 31.55
N GLU A 18 6.01 -0.72 30.89
CA GLU A 18 6.68 0.49 31.36
C GLU A 18 5.83 1.23 32.41
N PRO A 19 6.34 1.46 33.64
CA PRO A 19 5.56 2.07 34.71
C PRO A 19 5.09 3.51 34.47
N ARG A 20 5.73 4.21 33.54
CA ARG A 20 5.40 5.61 33.18
C ARG A 20 4.14 5.71 32.32
N TYR A 21 3.77 4.64 31.62
CA TYR A 21 2.55 4.56 30.81
C TYR A 21 1.34 4.10 31.64
N ILE A 22 1.49 4.01 32.97
CA ILE A 22 0.44 3.70 33.95
C ILE A 22 -0.45 4.95 34.18
N ASN A 23 -0.97 5.56 33.11
CA ASN A 23 -2.26 6.24 33.20
C ASN A 23 -3.42 5.23 33.21
N ASN A 24 -3.09 3.92 33.31
CA ASN A 24 -4.00 2.78 33.33
C ASN A 24 -4.95 2.74 32.14
N LYS A 25 -4.62 3.38 31.01
CA LYS A 25 -5.53 3.55 29.88
C LYS A 25 -4.77 3.54 28.56
N ILE A 26 -5.36 2.90 27.55
CA ILE A 26 -4.96 2.97 26.14
C ILE A 26 -6.10 3.60 25.35
N SER A 27 -5.77 4.55 24.47
CA SER A 27 -6.73 5.13 23.53
C SER A 27 -6.66 4.33 22.24
N ILE A 28 -7.80 3.87 21.75
CA ILE A 28 -7.92 3.10 20.53
C ILE A 28 -8.83 3.88 19.58
N SER A 29 -8.35 4.20 18.40
CA SER A 29 -9.12 4.86 17.35
C SER A 29 -9.38 3.89 16.22
N ASP A 30 -10.61 3.84 15.71
CA ASP A 30 -10.92 3.08 14.49
C ASP A 30 -10.61 3.88 13.21
N ALA A 31 -10.91 3.31 12.05
CA ALA A 31 -10.73 3.96 10.75
C ALA A 31 -11.49 5.29 10.60
N LEU A 32 -12.64 5.45 11.27
CA LEU A 32 -13.45 6.67 11.25
C LEU A 32 -12.98 7.71 12.29
N GLY A 33 -11.94 7.41 13.05
CA GLY A 33 -11.39 8.30 14.08
C GLY A 33 -12.21 8.33 15.37
N ARG A 34 -13.15 7.39 15.55
CA ARG A 34 -13.90 7.24 16.82
C ARG A 34 -12.94 6.71 17.88
N ASN A 35 -12.87 7.39 19.01
CA ASN A 35 -11.91 7.10 20.08
C ASN A 35 -12.58 6.30 21.20
N PHE A 36 -11.91 5.23 21.62
CA PHE A 36 -12.30 4.35 22.69
C PHE A 36 -11.20 4.31 23.75
N ILE A 37 -11.57 4.28 25.02
CA ILE A 37 -10.61 4.24 26.13
C ILE A 37 -10.74 2.88 26.80
N VAL A 38 -9.67 2.08 26.75
CA VAL A 38 -9.61 0.76 27.40
C VAL A 38 -8.71 0.85 28.63
N PRO A 39 -9.12 0.35 29.79
CA PRO A 39 -8.25 0.30 30.95
C PRO A 39 -7.16 -0.78 30.81
N ILE A 40 -5.98 -0.49 31.36
CA ILE A 40 -4.88 -1.45 31.52
C ILE A 40 -4.99 -2.04 32.93
N ASP A 41 -5.94 -2.96 33.10
CA ASP A 41 -6.32 -3.53 34.41
C ASP A 41 -6.27 -5.06 34.45
N GLN A 42 -5.95 -5.71 33.32
CA GLN A 42 -5.96 -7.17 33.22
C GLN A 42 -4.71 -7.78 33.85
N ASN A 43 -4.92 -8.85 34.62
CA ASN A 43 -3.84 -9.62 35.23
C ASN A 43 -3.09 -10.41 34.16
N ARG A 44 -1.76 -10.23 34.09
CA ARG A 44 -0.85 -10.94 33.17
C ARG A 44 0.28 -11.62 33.95
N PRO A 45 0.00 -12.74 34.64
CA PRO A 45 1.01 -13.48 35.41
C PRO A 45 2.11 -14.07 34.53
N ASP A 46 1.82 -14.33 33.25
CA ASP A 46 2.77 -14.78 32.24
C ASP A 46 3.84 -13.71 31.95
N VAL A 47 3.44 -12.44 31.82
CA VAL A 47 4.36 -11.31 31.61
C VAL A 47 5.20 -11.04 32.86
N LEU A 48 4.60 -11.17 34.04
CA LEU A 48 5.31 -11.07 35.32
C LEU A 48 6.35 -12.19 35.48
N LYS A 49 6.00 -13.43 35.09
CA LYS A 49 6.92 -14.58 35.15
C LYS A 49 8.12 -14.43 34.23
N LEU A 50 7.97 -13.72 33.11
CA LEU A 50 9.06 -13.39 32.19
C LEU A 50 9.90 -12.18 32.68
N GLU A 51 9.62 -11.65 33.86
CA GLU A 51 10.30 -10.49 34.46
C GLU A 51 10.25 -9.22 33.59
N LEU A 52 9.28 -9.15 32.66
CA LEU A 52 9.13 -8.01 31.75
C LEU A 52 8.48 -6.80 32.44
N THR A 53 7.83 -6.99 33.58
CA THR A 53 7.25 -5.93 34.41
C THR A 53 7.21 -6.33 35.88
N LYS A 54 7.07 -5.33 36.77
CA LYS A 54 6.83 -5.54 38.21
C LYS A 54 5.34 -5.49 38.59
N ASN A 55 4.46 -5.09 37.67
CA ASN A 55 3.03 -4.94 37.91
C ASN A 55 2.24 -6.08 37.24
N ILE A 56 1.48 -6.86 38.02
CA ILE A 56 0.63 -7.93 37.49
C ILE A 56 -0.54 -7.38 36.64
N LYS A 57 -1.04 -6.18 36.93
CA LYS A 57 -2.12 -5.50 36.20
C LYS A 57 -1.53 -4.64 35.09
N CYS A 58 -1.07 -5.28 34.02
CA CYS A 58 -0.42 -4.63 32.89
C CYS A 58 -1.05 -4.97 31.54
N GLY A 59 -2.13 -5.75 31.51
CA GLY A 59 -2.83 -6.14 30.29
C GLY A 59 -4.05 -5.27 29.97
N PHE A 60 -4.46 -5.29 28.70
CA PHE A 60 -5.72 -4.71 28.22
C PHE A 60 -6.41 -5.67 27.25
N ASP A 61 -7.73 -5.55 27.12
CA ASP A 61 -8.55 -6.30 26.17
C ASP A 61 -9.72 -5.42 25.70
N THR A 62 -9.98 -5.43 24.39
CA THR A 62 -11.04 -4.63 23.79
C THR A 62 -12.42 -5.29 23.82
N SER A 63 -12.55 -6.52 24.35
CA SER A 63 -13.84 -7.23 24.40
C SER A 63 -14.96 -6.51 25.16
N ARG A 64 -14.60 -5.57 26.05
CA ARG A 64 -15.58 -4.72 26.78
C ARG A 64 -16.18 -3.61 25.92
N ILE A 65 -15.56 -3.32 24.77
CA ILE A 65 -15.94 -2.20 23.89
C ILE A 65 -16.49 -2.72 22.56
N PHE A 66 -15.85 -3.74 22.00
CA PHE A 66 -16.27 -4.34 20.74
C PHE A 66 -16.89 -5.70 21.01
N ASN A 67 -18.18 -5.84 20.67
CA ASN A 67 -18.92 -7.10 20.79
C ASN A 67 -18.80 -7.99 19.54
N ASP A 68 -18.28 -7.44 18.43
CA ASP A 68 -18.24 -8.08 17.12
C ASP A 68 -16.83 -8.55 16.73
N ASN A 69 -16.76 -9.40 15.70
CA ASN A 69 -15.49 -9.80 15.10
C ASN A 69 -14.80 -8.58 14.46
N LEU A 70 -13.60 -8.25 14.95
CA LEU A 70 -12.80 -7.12 14.47
C LEU A 70 -12.01 -7.42 13.19
N GLU A 71 -12.11 -8.63 12.63
CA GLU A 71 -11.35 -9.03 11.45
C GLU A 71 -11.58 -8.10 10.26
N GLY A 72 -10.48 -7.74 9.59
CA GLY A 72 -10.45 -6.87 8.43
C GLY A 72 -10.39 -5.38 8.76
N ASN A 73 -10.40 -5.01 10.05
CA ASN A 73 -10.38 -3.63 10.52
C ASN A 73 -8.96 -3.15 10.91
N PHE A 74 -8.78 -1.82 10.87
CA PHE A 74 -7.58 -1.11 11.29
C PHE A 74 -7.87 -0.31 12.56
N PHE A 75 -6.97 -0.43 13.52
CA PHE A 75 -7.00 0.33 14.76
C PHE A 75 -5.71 1.08 14.96
N THR A 76 -5.82 2.34 15.38
CA THR A 76 -4.71 3.12 15.90
C THR A 76 -4.72 3.03 17.42
N LEU A 77 -3.70 2.44 18.01
CA LEU A 77 -3.51 2.37 19.44
C LEU A 77 -2.56 3.47 19.86
N LEU A 78 -2.96 4.21 20.88
CA LEU A 78 -2.26 5.37 21.39
C LEU A 78 -2.01 5.22 22.88
N LEU A 79 -0.73 5.19 23.24
CA LEU A 79 -0.23 5.21 24.61
C LEU A 79 0.39 6.59 24.87
N LYS A 80 0.00 7.24 25.97
CA LYS A 80 0.54 8.53 26.40
C LYS A 80 1.14 8.41 27.79
N ALA A 81 2.37 8.85 27.96
CA ALA A 81 3.05 9.00 29.25
C ALA A 81 3.73 10.37 29.29
N ASP A 82 3.37 11.22 30.24
CA ASP A 82 3.93 12.57 30.39
C ASP A 82 3.95 13.34 29.04
N ASP A 83 5.14 13.57 28.48
CA ASP A 83 5.37 14.25 27.20
C ASP A 83 5.58 13.29 26.00
N GLU A 84 5.60 11.98 26.23
CA GLU A 84 5.79 10.96 25.21
C GLU A 84 4.45 10.43 24.66
N LYS A 85 4.36 10.40 23.33
CA LYS A 85 3.24 9.85 22.58
C LYS A 85 3.73 8.65 21.78
N PHE A 86 3.07 7.51 21.97
CA PHE A 86 3.38 6.29 21.24
C PHE A 86 2.16 5.80 20.47
N GLU A 87 2.29 5.71 19.15
CA GLU A 87 1.19 5.38 18.23
C GLU A 87 1.52 4.13 17.42
N ILE A 88 0.59 3.17 17.40
CA ILE A 88 0.69 1.93 16.63
C ILE A 88 -0.54 1.76 15.78
N ILE A 89 -0.34 1.37 14.53
CA ILE A 89 -1.41 0.93 13.66
C ILE A 89 -1.43 -0.60 13.63
N LYS A 90 -2.58 -1.19 13.95
CA LYS A 90 -2.80 -2.62 13.95
C LYS A 90 -3.91 -2.98 12.97
N PHE A 91 -3.64 -3.94 12.11
CA PHE A 91 -4.67 -4.65 11.35
C PHE A 91 -5.06 -5.93 12.08
N CYS A 92 -6.37 -6.17 12.17
CA CYS A 92 -6.96 -7.33 12.82
C CYS A 92 -7.25 -8.43 11.78
N GLY A 93 -6.48 -9.53 11.80
CA GLY A 93 -6.73 -10.71 10.96
C GLY A 93 -5.52 -11.18 10.17
N SER A 94 -5.67 -12.32 9.48
CA SER A 94 -4.63 -12.90 8.64
C SER A 94 -4.41 -12.06 7.38
N TYR A 95 -3.17 -11.64 7.14
CA TYR A 95 -2.83 -10.81 5.98
C TYR A 95 -3.08 -11.56 4.66
N LEU A 96 -2.79 -12.86 4.63
CA LEU A 96 -2.98 -13.69 3.44
C LEU A 96 -4.46 -13.89 3.11
N GLU A 97 -5.28 -14.20 4.12
CA GLU A 97 -6.73 -14.41 3.91
C GLU A 97 -7.43 -13.11 3.48
N TRP A 98 -7.08 -11.99 4.12
CA TRP A 98 -7.67 -10.70 3.78
C TRP A 98 -7.16 -10.14 2.46
N ARG A 99 -5.94 -10.49 2.04
CA ARG A 99 -5.49 -10.27 0.66
C ARG A 99 -6.39 -11.00 -0.33
N ASP A 100 -6.66 -12.28 -0.11
CA ASP A 100 -7.47 -13.08 -1.03
C ASP A 100 -8.92 -12.59 -1.08
N LYS A 101 -9.51 -12.28 0.09
CA LYS A 101 -10.82 -11.61 0.18
C LYS A 101 -10.82 -10.26 -0.54
N PHE A 102 -9.77 -9.45 -0.35
CA PHE A 102 -9.63 -8.18 -1.05
C PHE A 102 -9.62 -8.41 -2.56
N GLU A 103 -8.78 -9.29 -3.10
CA GLU A 103 -8.68 -9.54 -4.55
C GLU A 103 -9.99 -10.06 -5.15
N GLN A 104 -10.64 -11.02 -4.47
CA GLN A 104 -11.88 -11.66 -4.93
C GLN A 104 -13.11 -10.75 -4.82
N PHE A 105 -13.09 -9.77 -3.90
CA PHE A 105 -14.22 -8.87 -3.72
C PHE A 105 -14.47 -8.05 -4.99
N GLN A 106 -15.66 -8.20 -5.57
CA GLN A 106 -16.06 -7.45 -6.76
C GLN A 106 -17.49 -6.97 -6.58
N VAL A 107 -17.76 -5.75 -7.05
CA VAL A 107 -19.13 -5.29 -7.25
C VAL A 107 -19.54 -5.76 -8.64
N THR A 108 -20.25 -6.89 -8.67
CA THR A 108 -20.41 -7.79 -9.83
C THR A 108 -20.88 -7.10 -11.09
N ASP A 109 -21.84 -6.16 -10.98
CA ASP A 109 -22.24 -5.34 -12.11
C ASP A 109 -21.42 -4.04 -12.16
N ARG A 110 -20.75 -3.81 -13.29
CA ARG A 110 -20.01 -2.57 -13.56
C ARG A 110 -20.92 -1.34 -13.58
N LYS A 111 -22.20 -1.52 -13.89
CA LYS A 111 -23.24 -0.48 -13.91
C LYS A 111 -24.01 -0.39 -12.58
N ASP A 112 -23.66 -1.19 -11.58
CA ASP A 112 -24.24 -1.02 -10.26
C ASP A 112 -23.66 0.23 -9.59
N PHE A 113 -24.49 1.27 -9.48
CA PHE A 113 -24.13 2.52 -8.82
C PHE A 113 -24.77 2.66 -7.44
N SER A 114 -25.41 1.60 -6.92
CA SER A 114 -26.03 1.61 -5.59
C SER A 114 -25.01 1.93 -4.49
N ILE A 115 -23.77 1.46 -4.63
CA ILE A 115 -22.68 1.78 -3.69
C ILE A 115 -22.36 3.28 -3.62
N GLN A 116 -22.73 4.08 -4.62
CA GLN A 116 -22.47 5.52 -4.63
C GLN A 116 -23.47 6.30 -3.77
N SER A 117 -24.62 5.72 -3.39
CA SER A 117 -25.64 6.38 -2.56
C SER A 117 -25.29 6.39 -1.07
N LEU A 118 -24.41 5.50 -0.62
CA LEU A 118 -23.97 5.43 0.78
C LEU A 118 -22.92 6.51 1.07
N SER A 119 -22.97 7.12 2.24
CA SER A 119 -21.87 7.97 2.72
C SER A 119 -20.62 7.13 3.00
N THR A 120 -19.45 7.79 3.07
CA THR A 120 -18.17 7.16 3.43
C THR A 120 -18.29 6.42 4.77
N GLU A 121 -18.90 7.03 5.78
CA GLU A 121 -19.12 6.45 7.10
C GLU A 121 -19.95 5.18 7.03
N GLN A 122 -21.08 5.22 6.32
CA GLN A 122 -21.96 4.06 6.18
C GLN A 122 -21.26 2.86 5.52
N ILE A 123 -20.30 3.11 4.62
CA ILE A 123 -19.51 2.02 4.03
C ILE A 123 -18.60 1.38 5.08
N PHE A 124 -17.89 2.17 5.88
CA PHE A 124 -16.99 1.68 6.93
C PHE A 124 -17.73 1.09 8.14
N GLU A 125 -18.99 1.48 8.36
CA GLU A 125 -19.85 0.83 9.35
C GLU A 125 -20.40 -0.52 8.87
N LYS A 126 -20.59 -0.68 7.55
CA LYS A 126 -21.19 -1.88 6.96
C LYS A 126 -20.17 -2.95 6.56
N TYR A 127 -18.95 -2.55 6.23
CA TYR A 127 -17.92 -3.44 5.71
C TYR A 127 -16.64 -3.33 6.53
N PRO A 128 -15.87 -4.43 6.67
CA PRO A 128 -14.54 -4.37 7.25
C PRO A 128 -13.66 -3.35 6.50
N ASP A 129 -12.83 -2.60 7.23
CA ASP A 129 -12.12 -1.44 6.71
C ASP A 129 -11.32 -1.72 5.43
N ILE A 130 -10.68 -2.89 5.30
CA ILE A 130 -9.93 -3.25 4.10
C ILE A 130 -10.83 -3.43 2.86
N ILE A 131 -12.06 -3.90 3.06
CA ILE A 131 -13.08 -4.02 1.99
C ILE A 131 -13.74 -2.67 1.73
N ALA A 132 -14.00 -1.89 2.78
CA ALA A 132 -14.47 -0.51 2.67
C ALA A 132 -13.50 0.35 1.85
N PHE A 133 -12.18 0.20 2.08
CA PHE A 133 -11.13 0.82 1.29
C PHE A 133 -11.19 0.40 -0.19
N LYS A 134 -11.41 -0.89 -0.48
CA LYS A 134 -11.63 -1.37 -1.86
C LYS A 134 -12.87 -0.73 -2.49
N LEU A 135 -13.95 -0.62 -1.73
CA LEU A 135 -15.19 0.00 -2.19
C LEU A 135 -15.00 1.48 -2.52
N LEU A 136 -14.29 2.25 -1.69
CA LEU A 136 -13.94 3.65 -2.01
C LEU A 136 -13.18 3.74 -3.33
N MET A 137 -12.17 2.88 -3.53
CA MET A 137 -11.42 2.82 -4.79
C MET A 137 -12.35 2.55 -5.99
N ILE A 138 -13.29 1.61 -5.86
CA ILE A 138 -14.27 1.31 -6.92
C ILE A 138 -15.21 2.50 -7.16
N ARG A 139 -15.71 3.15 -6.11
CA ARG A 139 -16.61 4.30 -6.20
C ARG A 139 -15.96 5.50 -6.89
N LEU A 140 -14.76 5.87 -6.46
CA LEU A 140 -13.97 6.95 -7.05
C LEU A 140 -13.73 6.69 -8.53
N ARG A 141 -13.28 5.48 -8.87
CA ARG A 141 -13.06 5.09 -10.28
C ARG A 141 -14.34 5.09 -11.12
N ARG A 142 -15.48 4.68 -10.57
CA ARG A 142 -16.78 4.81 -11.26
C ARG A 142 -17.21 6.29 -11.38
N GLY A 143 -16.89 7.09 -10.38
CA GLY A 143 -17.08 8.54 -10.39
C GLY A 143 -16.34 9.26 -11.53
N LYS A 144 -15.17 8.74 -11.92
CA LYS A 144 -14.33 9.33 -12.98
C LYS A 144 -14.37 8.63 -14.33
N ARG A 145 -14.43 7.29 -14.33
CA ARG A 145 -14.18 6.41 -15.49
C ARG A 145 -15.20 5.27 -15.62
N ALA A 146 -16.44 5.43 -15.13
CA ALA A 146 -17.50 4.42 -15.31
C ALA A 146 -17.69 4.01 -16.77
N PHE A 147 -17.55 4.98 -17.67
CA PHE A 147 -17.55 4.83 -19.11
C PHE A 147 -16.23 5.37 -19.66
N GLY A 148 -15.76 4.80 -20.76
CA GLY A 148 -14.52 5.27 -21.35
C GLY A 148 -14.25 4.62 -22.69
N TRP A 149 -13.84 5.45 -23.64
CA TRP A 149 -13.37 5.02 -24.95
C TRP A 149 -12.49 6.11 -25.57
N ARG A 150 -11.38 5.70 -26.20
CA ARG A 150 -10.49 6.53 -27.05
C ARG A 150 -10.31 7.98 -26.57
N GLY A 151 -9.41 8.17 -25.60
CA GLY A 151 -8.95 9.51 -25.20
C GLY A 151 -9.84 10.25 -24.21
N ARG A 152 -11.00 9.70 -23.82
CA ARG A 152 -11.85 10.29 -22.78
C ARG A 152 -12.42 9.24 -21.83
N PHE A 153 -12.43 9.59 -20.55
CA PHE A 153 -13.22 8.92 -19.53
C PHE A 153 -14.43 9.77 -19.17
N ASP A 154 -15.54 9.10 -18.91
CA ASP A 154 -16.77 9.71 -18.42
C ASP A 154 -17.28 8.92 -17.22
N GLY A 155 -17.70 9.62 -16.19
CA GLY A 155 -17.96 9.04 -14.88
C GLY A 155 -19.34 9.42 -14.35
N LYS A 156 -19.86 8.64 -13.41
CA LYS A 156 -21.13 8.97 -12.77
C LYS A 156 -20.87 9.83 -11.54
N SER A 157 -21.16 11.13 -11.66
CA SER A 157 -21.09 12.07 -10.53
C SER A 157 -21.94 11.59 -9.34
N TYR A 158 -21.44 11.81 -8.13
CA TYR A 158 -22.11 11.46 -6.89
C TYR A 158 -21.66 12.40 -5.75
N GLN A 159 -22.52 12.55 -4.74
CA GLN A 159 -22.41 13.59 -3.71
C GLN A 159 -21.14 13.51 -2.86
N TYR A 160 -20.58 12.31 -2.66
CA TYR A 160 -19.51 12.07 -1.69
C TYR A 160 -18.10 12.03 -2.30
N ILE A 161 -17.93 12.39 -3.57
CA ILE A 161 -16.67 12.17 -4.31
C ILE A 161 -15.45 12.82 -3.65
N ASP A 162 -15.56 14.09 -3.22
CA ASP A 162 -14.44 14.82 -2.58
C ASP A 162 -14.12 14.26 -1.19
N LYS A 163 -15.16 13.84 -0.45
CA LYS A 163 -15.01 13.24 0.87
C LYS A 163 -14.37 11.86 0.78
N ASP A 164 -14.83 11.05 -0.15
CA ASP A 164 -14.25 9.74 -0.46
C ASP A 164 -12.78 9.86 -0.85
N TRP A 165 -12.43 10.86 -1.67
CA TRP A 165 -11.04 11.08 -2.06
C TRP A 165 -10.16 11.43 -0.86
N LYS A 166 -10.53 12.46 -0.09
CA LYS A 166 -9.77 12.87 1.12
C LYS A 166 -9.62 11.73 2.11
N PHE A 167 -10.69 10.96 2.33
CA PHE A 167 -10.64 9.82 3.22
C PHE A 167 -9.74 8.72 2.66
N PHE A 168 -9.89 8.34 1.38
CA PHE A 168 -9.07 7.34 0.71
C PHE A 168 -7.57 7.68 0.78
N GLU A 169 -7.22 8.92 0.47
CA GLU A 169 -5.86 9.44 0.51
C GLU A 169 -5.27 9.34 1.93
N SER A 170 -5.95 9.93 2.92
CA SER A 170 -5.51 9.92 4.31
C SER A 170 -5.40 8.50 4.88
N PHE A 171 -6.34 7.62 4.52
CA PHE A 171 -6.38 6.25 4.98
C PHE A 171 -5.23 5.43 4.37
N PHE A 172 -4.97 5.59 3.08
CA PHE A 172 -3.84 4.92 2.43
C PHE A 172 -2.50 5.39 2.99
N ILE A 173 -2.29 6.70 3.14
CA ILE A 173 -1.05 7.27 3.66
C ILE A 173 -0.80 6.81 5.09
N LYS A 174 -1.78 7.00 5.97
CA LYS A 174 -1.67 6.63 7.39
C LYS A 174 -1.40 5.13 7.55
N ASN A 175 -2.09 4.28 6.79
CA ASN A 175 -2.04 2.83 6.95
C ASN A 175 -1.12 2.12 5.94
N PHE A 176 -0.33 2.85 5.15
CA PHE A 176 0.47 2.30 4.04
C PHE A 176 1.32 1.11 4.48
N ASN A 177 1.96 1.26 5.64
CA ASN A 177 2.86 0.30 6.25
C ASN A 177 2.24 -1.10 6.45
N VAL A 178 0.92 -1.13 6.62
CA VAL A 178 0.13 -2.34 6.82
C VAL A 178 -0.57 -2.74 5.52
N ILE A 179 -1.16 -1.78 4.81
CA ILE A 179 -1.83 -2.00 3.52
C ILE A 179 -0.87 -2.62 2.49
N SER A 180 0.38 -2.14 2.40
CA SER A 180 1.41 -2.65 1.49
C SER A 180 1.77 -4.12 1.71
N LYS A 181 1.58 -4.64 2.93
CA LYS A 181 1.80 -6.05 3.27
C LYS A 181 0.61 -6.94 2.95
N ILE A 182 -0.57 -6.34 2.81
CA ILE A 182 -1.82 -7.04 2.46
C ILE A 182 -2.02 -7.03 0.95
N LEU A 183 -1.85 -5.89 0.29
CA LEU A 183 -2.18 -5.73 -1.13
C LEU A 183 -1.13 -6.34 -2.06
N THR A 184 -1.59 -6.91 -3.17
CA THR A 184 -0.72 -7.30 -4.29
C THR A 184 -0.26 -6.07 -5.08
N VAL A 185 0.79 -6.22 -5.91
CA VAL A 185 1.22 -5.19 -6.88
C VAL A 185 0.06 -4.72 -7.77
N ARG A 186 -0.83 -5.62 -8.18
CA ARG A 186 -2.02 -5.26 -8.99
C ARG A 186 -2.97 -4.33 -8.24
N SER A 187 -3.16 -4.59 -6.95
CA SER A 187 -4.01 -3.77 -6.08
C SER A 187 -3.35 -2.45 -5.69
N LEU A 188 -2.04 -2.44 -5.46
CA LEU A 188 -1.26 -1.20 -5.29
C LEU A 188 -1.28 -0.34 -6.56
N TRP A 189 -1.15 -0.94 -7.74
CA TRP A 189 -1.35 -0.21 -9.00
C TRP A 189 -2.76 0.38 -9.07
N SER A 190 -3.74 -0.32 -8.50
CA SER A 190 -5.09 0.21 -8.46
C SER A 190 -5.23 1.45 -7.57
N VAL A 191 -4.51 1.50 -6.45
CA VAL A 191 -4.37 2.69 -5.62
C VAL A 191 -3.68 3.82 -6.40
N VAL A 192 -2.55 3.55 -7.06
CA VAL A 192 -1.82 4.53 -7.89
C VAL A 192 -2.72 5.17 -8.95
N GLN A 193 -3.50 4.37 -9.68
CA GLN A 193 -4.47 4.90 -10.66
C GLN A 193 -5.52 5.82 -10.04
N THR A 194 -5.88 5.60 -8.77
CA THR A 194 -6.84 6.46 -8.07
C THR A 194 -6.21 7.82 -7.74
N PHE A 195 -4.92 7.84 -7.38
CA PHE A 195 -4.14 9.09 -7.28
C PHE A 195 -4.05 9.83 -8.62
N ILE A 196 -3.90 9.13 -9.75
CA ILE A 196 -3.90 9.77 -11.09
C ILE A 196 -5.23 10.47 -11.38
N ASP A 197 -6.33 9.89 -10.90
CA ASP A 197 -7.68 10.40 -11.15
C ASP A 197 -8.05 11.62 -10.30
N PHE A 198 -7.61 11.64 -9.04
CA PHE A 198 -8.13 12.56 -8.03
C PHE A 198 -7.08 13.34 -7.24
N GLY A 199 -5.80 12.94 -7.29
CA GLY A 199 -4.73 13.63 -6.58
C GLY A 199 -4.53 15.07 -7.05
N ASP A 200 -3.79 15.84 -6.27
CA ASP A 200 -3.32 17.15 -6.73
C ASP A 200 -2.33 17.02 -7.90
N ILE A 201 -1.84 18.15 -8.42
CA ILE A 201 -0.93 18.16 -9.57
C ILE A 201 0.34 17.35 -9.30
N THR A 202 0.91 17.47 -8.10
CA THR A 202 2.15 16.82 -7.67
C THR A 202 1.93 15.32 -7.54
N GLN A 203 0.89 14.90 -6.83
CA GLN A 203 0.50 13.51 -6.66
C GLN A 203 0.16 12.84 -7.97
N ARG A 204 -0.53 13.54 -8.88
CA ARG A 204 -0.86 13.03 -10.21
C ARG A 204 0.39 12.84 -11.05
N ALA A 205 1.33 13.77 -11.03
CA ALA A 205 2.61 13.62 -11.73
C ALA A 205 3.38 12.40 -11.20
N CYS A 206 3.50 12.26 -9.88
CA CYS A 206 4.09 11.11 -9.21
C CYS A 206 3.42 9.80 -9.62
N ALA A 207 2.09 9.72 -9.50
CA ALA A 207 1.34 8.51 -9.80
C ALA A 207 1.36 8.16 -11.30
N LEU A 208 1.43 9.16 -12.19
CA LEU A 208 1.61 8.95 -13.63
C LEU A 208 2.99 8.37 -13.95
N ALA A 209 4.06 8.80 -13.28
CA ALA A 209 5.39 8.23 -13.44
C ALA A 209 5.37 6.72 -13.17
N ILE A 210 4.84 6.30 -12.00
CA ILE A 210 4.66 4.89 -11.63
C ILE A 210 3.76 4.15 -12.63
N SER A 211 2.67 4.77 -13.07
CA SER A 211 1.76 4.13 -14.02
C SER A 211 2.39 3.91 -15.39
N ASN A 212 3.20 4.85 -15.88
CA ASN A 212 3.86 4.73 -17.17
C ASN A 212 4.93 3.63 -17.14
N SER A 213 5.59 3.42 -16.01
CA SER A 213 6.44 2.25 -15.76
C SER A 213 5.71 0.94 -16.02
N LEU A 214 4.53 0.79 -15.40
CA LEU A 214 3.74 -0.43 -15.47
C LEU A 214 3.09 -0.63 -16.85
N PHE A 215 2.68 0.45 -17.51
CA PHE A 215 2.21 0.38 -18.89
C PHE A 215 3.33 -0.05 -19.84
N THR A 216 4.54 0.45 -19.65
CA THR A 216 5.70 0.04 -20.46
C THR A 216 5.95 -1.46 -20.34
N GLU A 217 5.99 -2.00 -19.11
CA GLU A 217 6.08 -3.45 -18.87
C GLU A 217 4.94 -4.22 -19.56
N ARG A 218 3.70 -3.73 -19.45
CA ARG A 218 2.55 -4.37 -20.09
C ARG A 218 2.61 -4.32 -21.62
N PHE A 219 3.01 -3.19 -22.21
CA PHE A 219 3.17 -3.06 -23.65
C PHE A 219 4.29 -3.94 -24.17
N ALA A 220 5.44 -3.98 -23.49
CA ALA A 220 6.54 -4.85 -23.89
C ALA A 220 6.17 -6.35 -23.82
N ASN A 221 5.28 -6.75 -22.92
CA ASN A 221 4.69 -8.09 -22.92
C ASN A 221 3.80 -8.38 -24.15
N THR A 222 3.22 -7.37 -24.81
CA THR A 222 2.48 -7.57 -26.07
C THR A 222 3.40 -7.87 -27.26
N PHE A 223 4.69 -7.55 -27.19
CA PHE A 223 5.67 -7.96 -28.21
C PHE A 223 6.16 -9.39 -27.99
N ARG A 224 5.91 -9.96 -26.80
CA ARG A 224 6.13 -11.38 -26.46
C ARG A 224 4.79 -12.11 -26.40
N LEU A 225 4.01 -12.03 -27.48
CA LEU A 225 2.73 -12.72 -27.56
C LEU A 225 2.90 -14.15 -27.09
N ILE A 226 2.18 -14.51 -26.02
CA ILE A 226 2.05 -15.86 -25.44
C ILE A 226 1.59 -16.89 -26.52
N TYR A 227 1.27 -16.44 -27.74
CA TYR A 227 0.90 -17.22 -28.91
C TYR A 227 1.91 -17.23 -30.08
N SER A 228 3.10 -16.64 -29.99
CA SER A 228 4.10 -16.82 -31.05
C SER A 228 4.93 -18.09 -30.83
N ILE A 229 4.38 -19.21 -31.30
CA ILE A 229 5.08 -20.48 -31.52
C ILE A 229 6.09 -20.24 -32.67
N LYS A 230 7.25 -19.67 -32.36
CA LYS A 230 8.57 -19.88 -32.99
C LYS A 230 9.51 -18.72 -32.64
N PRO A 231 10.77 -19.00 -32.31
CA PRO A 231 11.79 -17.97 -32.19
C PRO A 231 12.09 -17.43 -33.59
N GLU A 232 11.55 -16.27 -33.93
CA GLU A 232 12.04 -15.53 -35.09
C GLU A 232 13.44 -14.99 -34.77
N LYS A 233 14.41 -15.38 -35.60
CA LYS A 233 15.74 -14.73 -35.63
C LYS A 233 15.52 -13.29 -36.04
N ASN A 234 15.57 -12.36 -35.10
CA ASN A 234 15.32 -10.95 -35.36
C ASN A 234 16.54 -10.32 -36.08
N PRO A 235 16.47 -9.96 -37.37
CA PRO A 235 17.66 -9.60 -38.16
C PRO A 235 18.17 -8.17 -37.96
N ASN A 236 17.59 -7.35 -37.08
CA ASN A 236 17.92 -5.92 -36.99
C ASN A 236 18.00 -5.38 -35.55
N LEU A 237 18.85 -5.97 -34.71
CA LEU A 237 19.26 -5.36 -33.44
C LEU A 237 20.42 -4.35 -33.58
N GLU A 238 21.00 -4.20 -34.78
CA GLU A 238 22.17 -3.33 -35.00
C GLU A 238 21.84 -1.87 -35.31
N LYS A 239 20.60 -1.55 -35.71
CA LYS A 239 20.21 -0.17 -36.03
C LYS A 239 19.35 0.41 -34.90
N GLN A 240 19.97 1.21 -34.02
CA GLN A 240 19.22 2.16 -33.20
C GLN A 240 18.45 3.10 -34.13
N ILE A 241 17.18 3.35 -33.82
CA ILE A 241 16.44 4.44 -34.46
C ILE A 241 17.10 5.75 -34.03
N HIS A 242 17.29 6.70 -34.96
CA HIS A 242 18.02 7.96 -34.72
C HIS A 242 17.59 8.74 -33.48
N TYR A 243 16.34 8.62 -33.01
CA TYR A 243 15.87 9.30 -31.79
C TYR A 243 16.44 8.71 -30.49
N TRP A 244 16.98 7.48 -30.50
CA TRP A 244 17.73 6.89 -29.39
C TRP A 244 19.20 7.34 -29.37
N GLY A 245 19.65 8.07 -30.39
CA GLY A 245 21.01 8.58 -30.49
C GLY A 245 21.37 9.41 -29.26
N GLY A 246 22.32 8.91 -28.48
CA GLY A 246 22.78 9.54 -27.22
C GLY A 246 22.58 8.67 -25.98
N MET A 247 21.66 7.71 -26.01
CA MET A 247 21.53 6.68 -24.98
C MET A 247 22.28 5.42 -25.43
N LEU A 248 23.06 4.80 -24.53
CA LEU A 248 23.76 3.53 -24.82
C LEU A 248 22.79 2.33 -24.80
N SER A 249 21.58 2.49 -25.34
CA SER A 249 20.66 1.38 -25.51
C SER A 249 21.23 0.40 -26.54
N ASN A 250 20.93 -0.89 -26.43
CA ASN A 250 21.39 -1.99 -27.33
C ASN A 250 22.71 -2.67 -26.96
N ARG A 251 23.46 -2.18 -25.97
CA ARG A 251 24.59 -2.94 -25.40
C ARG A 251 24.27 -3.27 -23.96
N ILE A 252 23.73 -4.48 -23.75
CA ILE A 252 23.47 -5.11 -22.44
C ILE A 252 24.59 -4.87 -21.41
N VAL A 253 25.83 -4.65 -21.85
CA VAL A 253 27.02 -4.44 -21.02
C VAL A 253 27.18 -2.99 -20.49
N ARG A 254 26.53 -1.97 -21.08
CA ARG A 254 26.71 -0.54 -20.75
C ARG A 254 25.45 0.32 -20.96
N ASP A 255 24.26 -0.23 -20.70
CA ASP A 255 22.99 0.48 -20.91
C ASP A 255 22.59 1.28 -19.66
N ASP A 256 22.92 2.57 -19.65
CA ASP A 256 22.64 3.51 -18.55
C ASP A 256 21.17 3.96 -18.50
N ALA A 257 20.36 3.59 -19.50
CA ALA A 257 18.95 3.98 -19.57
C ALA A 257 18.18 3.53 -18.32
N TYR A 258 18.55 2.39 -17.75
CA TYR A 258 17.90 1.86 -16.56
C TYR A 258 18.20 2.67 -15.30
N ASP A 259 19.46 3.08 -15.11
CA ASP A 259 19.85 3.94 -13.99
C ASP A 259 19.23 5.33 -14.10
N ILE A 260 19.28 5.92 -15.30
CA ILE A 260 18.64 7.21 -15.57
C ILE A 260 17.13 7.10 -15.29
N TYR A 261 16.49 6.04 -15.77
CA TYR A 261 15.08 5.80 -15.57
C TYR A 261 14.69 5.68 -14.08
N ILE A 262 15.40 4.85 -13.30
CA ILE A 262 15.10 4.74 -11.87
C ILE A 262 15.36 6.06 -11.17
N THR A 263 16.53 6.68 -11.40
CA THR A 263 16.93 7.94 -10.77
C THR A 263 15.90 9.04 -11.00
N GLN A 264 15.50 9.26 -12.25
CA GLN A 264 14.49 10.27 -12.59
C GLN A 264 13.12 9.97 -11.97
N ASN A 265 12.71 8.70 -11.91
CA ASN A 265 11.48 8.35 -11.20
C ASN A 265 11.59 8.68 -9.72
N LEU A 266 12.71 8.37 -9.06
CA LEU A 266 12.92 8.68 -7.65
C LEU A 266 12.92 10.20 -7.39
N GLU A 267 13.52 11.00 -8.26
CA GLU A 267 13.51 12.47 -8.18
C GLU A 267 12.08 13.04 -8.31
N VAL A 268 11.29 12.54 -9.26
CA VAL A 268 9.89 12.96 -9.41
C VAL A 268 9.07 12.58 -8.17
N LEU A 269 9.32 11.37 -7.63
CA LEU A 269 8.56 10.80 -6.52
C LEU A 269 8.95 11.35 -5.15
N ASP A 270 10.05 12.12 -5.03
CA ASP A 270 10.54 12.66 -3.75
C ASP A 270 9.50 13.52 -3.03
N SER A 271 8.66 14.22 -3.82
CA SER A 271 7.57 15.04 -3.32
C SER A 271 6.38 14.24 -2.75
N CYS A 272 6.34 12.92 -2.95
CA CYS A 272 5.26 12.04 -2.50
C CYS A 272 5.83 10.74 -1.90
N PRO A 273 6.30 10.76 -0.63
CA PRO A 273 7.05 9.65 -0.03
C PRO A 273 6.33 8.29 -0.06
N VAL A 274 5.00 8.29 0.07
CA VAL A 274 4.18 7.06 0.01
C VAL A 274 4.06 6.51 -1.41
N LEU A 275 3.96 7.38 -2.42
CA LEU A 275 3.99 6.95 -3.83
C LEU A 275 5.40 6.47 -4.21
N LYS A 276 6.46 7.14 -3.70
CA LYS A 276 7.84 6.66 -3.80
C LYS A 276 8.01 5.25 -3.22
N ALA A 277 7.51 5.03 -2.01
CA ALA A 277 7.53 3.71 -1.38
C ALA A 277 6.74 2.67 -2.19
N THR A 278 5.58 3.07 -2.74
CA THR A 278 4.78 2.20 -3.62
C THR A 278 5.56 1.81 -4.87
N PHE A 279 6.24 2.76 -5.53
CA PHE A 279 7.10 2.49 -6.69
C PHE A 279 8.21 1.51 -6.35
N MET A 280 8.91 1.73 -5.24
CA MET A 280 9.99 0.84 -4.78
C MET A 280 9.50 -0.58 -4.56
N LEU A 281 8.36 -0.76 -3.87
CA LEU A 281 7.77 -2.08 -3.66
C LEU A 281 7.40 -2.78 -4.97
N ILE A 282 6.82 -2.03 -5.92
CA ILE A 282 6.47 -2.55 -7.24
C ILE A 282 7.73 -2.97 -8.01
N LEU A 283 8.79 -2.15 -8.00
CA LEU A 283 10.03 -2.47 -8.69
C LEU A 283 10.70 -3.71 -8.09
N LEU A 284 10.80 -3.81 -6.76
CA LEU A 284 11.34 -4.97 -6.05
C LEU A 284 10.58 -6.27 -6.33
N GLU A 285 9.28 -6.18 -6.63
CA GLU A 285 8.50 -7.35 -7.00
C GLU A 285 8.68 -7.69 -8.48
N SER A 286 8.82 -6.68 -9.35
CA SER A 286 9.15 -6.88 -10.77
C SER A 286 10.49 -7.60 -10.97
N THR A 287 11.49 -7.39 -10.10
CA THR A 287 12.78 -8.12 -10.21
C THR A 287 12.64 -9.62 -9.98
N LYS A 288 11.61 -10.06 -9.24
CA LYS A 288 11.36 -11.47 -8.89
C LYS A 288 10.44 -12.18 -9.86
N SER A 289 9.69 -11.45 -10.69
CA SER A 289 8.69 -12.01 -11.58
C SER A 289 9.31 -12.45 -12.91
N GLU A 290 9.28 -13.75 -13.21
CA GLU A 290 9.81 -14.31 -14.48
C GLU A 290 9.19 -13.67 -15.74
N SER A 291 7.96 -13.16 -15.61
CA SER A 291 7.22 -12.49 -16.69
C SER A 291 7.53 -10.99 -16.84
N SER A 292 8.34 -10.41 -15.95
CA SER A 292 8.76 -9.02 -16.06
C SER A 292 9.92 -8.86 -17.03
N ILE A 293 9.88 -7.80 -17.83
CA ILE A 293 11.01 -7.46 -18.71
C ILE A 293 12.23 -7.09 -17.88
N LEU A 294 12.04 -6.41 -16.75
CA LEU A 294 13.10 -6.16 -15.78
C LEU A 294 13.80 -7.45 -15.34
N ALA A 295 13.05 -8.42 -14.81
CA ALA A 295 13.64 -9.70 -14.39
C ALA A 295 14.39 -10.41 -15.53
N MET A 296 13.87 -10.32 -16.76
CA MET A 296 14.57 -10.86 -17.91
C MET A 296 15.87 -10.11 -18.22
N ASN A 297 15.89 -8.78 -18.14
CA ASN A 297 17.13 -8.01 -18.31
C ASN A 297 18.17 -8.37 -17.24
N LEU A 298 17.74 -8.56 -15.98
CA LEU A 298 18.61 -9.02 -14.89
C LEU A 298 19.24 -10.39 -15.16
N LYS A 299 18.52 -11.29 -15.84
CA LYS A 299 19.05 -12.60 -16.20
C LYS A 299 20.21 -12.51 -17.20
N PHE A 300 20.15 -11.57 -18.14
CA PHE A 300 21.07 -11.50 -19.28
C PHE A 300 22.10 -10.36 -19.22
N SER A 301 22.02 -9.46 -18.23
CA SER A 301 22.94 -8.33 -18.08
C SER A 301 23.58 -8.25 -16.69
N ASP A 302 24.93 -8.25 -16.64
CA ASP A 302 25.68 -7.89 -15.43
C ASP A 302 25.47 -6.44 -15.01
N TYR A 303 25.30 -5.53 -15.97
CA TYR A 303 25.06 -4.11 -15.69
C TYR A 303 23.74 -3.92 -14.93
N PHE A 304 22.64 -4.48 -15.43
CA PHE A 304 21.35 -4.38 -14.75
C PHE A 304 21.36 -5.07 -13.39
N ARG A 305 22.12 -6.18 -13.23
CA ARG A 305 22.32 -6.81 -11.92
C ARG A 305 23.00 -5.88 -10.93
N SER A 306 24.12 -5.28 -11.31
CA SER A 306 24.84 -4.35 -10.42
C SER A 306 24.00 -3.13 -10.06
N ALA A 307 23.28 -2.55 -11.04
CA ALA A 307 22.37 -1.44 -10.80
C ALA A 307 21.25 -1.82 -9.83
N ILE A 308 20.59 -2.97 -10.02
CA ILE A 308 19.50 -3.35 -9.14
C ILE A 308 19.97 -3.66 -7.72
N GLU A 309 21.13 -4.30 -7.54
CA GLU A 309 21.70 -4.56 -6.22
C GLU A 309 21.87 -3.27 -5.40
N HIS A 310 22.34 -2.20 -6.06
CA HIS A 310 22.43 -0.87 -5.46
C HIS A 310 21.06 -0.34 -5.02
N TYR A 311 20.07 -0.32 -5.93
CA TYR A 311 18.73 0.19 -5.60
C TYR A 311 17.99 -0.68 -4.60
N GLU A 312 18.16 -2.00 -4.60
CA GLU A 312 17.53 -2.87 -3.62
C GLU A 312 17.97 -2.52 -2.20
N SER A 313 19.27 -2.27 -2.01
CA SER A 313 19.80 -1.84 -0.71
C SER A 313 19.18 -0.51 -0.28
N LEU A 314 19.18 0.48 -1.19
CA LEU A 314 18.63 1.81 -0.96
C LEU A 314 17.11 1.76 -0.66
N PHE A 315 16.38 0.92 -1.37
CA PHE A 315 14.92 0.78 -1.21
C PHE A 315 14.58 0.11 0.11
N LYS A 316 15.30 -0.97 0.49
CA LYS A 316 15.10 -1.65 1.78
C LYS A 316 15.36 -0.69 2.94
N GLU A 317 16.42 0.11 2.87
CA GLU A 317 16.72 1.14 3.86
C GLU A 317 15.59 2.18 3.96
N TYR A 318 15.17 2.75 2.82
CA TYR A 318 14.11 3.75 2.78
C TYR A 318 12.78 3.21 3.34
N LEU A 319 12.37 2.01 2.92
CA LEU A 319 11.10 1.39 3.37
C LEU A 319 11.11 1.07 4.87
N ASN A 320 12.26 0.74 5.44
CA ASN A 320 12.41 0.49 6.88
C ASN A 320 12.38 1.78 7.71
N ASN A 321 12.85 2.90 7.15
CA ASN A 321 13.00 4.18 7.85
C ASN A 321 11.87 5.18 7.58
N LEU A 322 10.88 4.82 6.75
CA LEU A 322 9.80 5.73 6.37
C LEU A 322 8.93 6.08 7.59
N ASP A 323 8.95 7.34 8.01
CA ASP A 323 8.09 7.88 9.09
C ASP A 323 6.74 8.33 8.51
N TYR A 324 5.80 7.38 8.43
CA TYR A 324 4.46 7.52 7.83
C TYR A 324 3.64 8.74 8.27
N PRO A 325 3.65 9.19 9.55
CA PRO A 325 2.90 10.39 9.96
C PRO A 325 3.47 11.73 9.49
N LYS A 326 4.64 11.78 8.83
CA LYS A 326 5.24 13.02 8.28
C LYS A 326 5.27 13.08 6.75
N ALA A 327 4.69 12.11 6.06
CA ALA A 327 4.73 12.00 4.61
C ALA A 327 3.53 12.69 3.94
N CYS A 328 3.46 14.02 4.01
CA CYS A 328 2.69 14.89 3.11
C CYS A 328 3.43 16.20 2.93
#